data_AF-A0A0C9WK82-F1
#
_entry.id   AF-A0A0C9WK82-F1
#
_cell.length_a   1.000
_cell.length_b   1.000
_cell.length_c   1.000
_cell.angle_alpha   90.00
_cell.angle_beta   90.00
_cell.angle_gamma   90.00
#
_symmetry.space_group_name_H-M   'P 1'
#
loop_
_entity.id
_entity.type
_entity.pdbx_description
1 polymer ?
#
loop_
_entity_poly.entity_id
_entity_poly.type
_entity_poly.pdbx_seq_one_letter_code
_entity_poly.pdbx_strand_id
1 'polypeptide(L)'
;MRGVSVLAGAHHFVASDNMFNTAHTMHIHYYNYGNRATSDGVIPLMPNPSNRFTGRTEVIAKLKKHFSMNRSDPGWKRKFFLLHGMGGVGKTQICLKFIEEMSDW
;
A
#
# COMPACT_ATOMS: atom_id res chain seq x y z
N MET A 1 22.26 -34.57 -1.24
CA MET A 1 21.76 -33.18 -1.38
C MET A 1 22.30 -32.38 -0.21
N ARG A 2 23.01 -31.25 -0.45
CA ARG A 2 23.64 -30.45 0.62
C ARG A 2 22.59 -29.53 1.26
N GLY A 3 22.44 -29.58 2.58
CA GLY A 3 21.51 -28.73 3.33
C GLY A 3 21.89 -27.25 3.20
N VAL A 4 20.89 -26.39 3.07
CA VAL A 4 21.07 -24.93 3.00
C VAL A 4 21.21 -24.43 4.43
N SER A 5 22.38 -23.87 4.78
CA SER A 5 22.61 -23.32 6.12
C SER A 5 22.05 -21.90 6.20
N VAL A 6 21.05 -21.69 7.07
CA VAL A 6 20.33 -20.42 7.24
C VAL A 6 21.18 -19.34 7.87
N LEU A 7 22.11 -19.72 8.75
CA LEU A 7 22.90 -18.81 9.59
C LEU A 7 24.38 -19.19 9.61
N ALA A 8 24.93 -19.62 8.46
CA ALA A 8 26.35 -19.97 8.38
C ALA A 8 27.22 -18.75 8.74
N GLY A 9 27.96 -18.82 9.86
CA GLY A 9 28.88 -17.77 10.29
C GLY A 9 28.26 -16.62 11.10
N ALA A 10 26.98 -16.71 11.48
CA ALA A 10 26.35 -15.70 12.31
C ALA A 10 26.91 -15.71 13.75
N HIS A 11 27.18 -14.52 14.30
CA HIS A 11 27.59 -14.31 15.69
C HIS A 11 26.81 -13.12 16.28
N HIS A 12 26.52 -13.14 17.59
CA HIS A 12 25.74 -12.12 18.32
C HIS A 12 24.32 -11.87 17.76
N PHE A 13 23.44 -12.89 17.80
CA PHE A 13 22.04 -12.73 17.41
C PHE A 13 21.09 -13.25 18.47
N VAL A 14 20.04 -12.47 18.77
CA VAL A 14 18.94 -12.83 19.66
C VAL A 14 17.65 -12.81 18.84
N ALA A 15 16.95 -13.94 18.81
CA ALA A 15 15.62 -14.06 18.25
C ALA A 15 14.73 -14.81 19.24
N SER A 16 13.66 -14.15 19.69
CA SER A 16 12.60 -14.76 20.50
C SER A 16 11.32 -14.88 19.68
N ASP A 17 10.65 -16.03 19.77
CA ASP A 17 9.35 -16.28 19.16
C ASP A 17 9.31 -16.18 17.61
N ASN A 18 10.38 -16.61 16.93
CA ASN A 18 10.50 -16.56 15.47
C ASN A 18 10.49 -17.94 14.81
N MET A 19 9.99 -18.01 13.57
CA MET A 19 10.05 -19.18 12.69
C MET A 19 10.91 -18.88 11.46
N PHE A 20 12.00 -19.63 11.26
CA PHE A 20 12.89 -19.47 10.11
C PHE A 20 12.58 -20.53 9.04
N ASN A 21 12.08 -20.10 7.88
CA ASN A 21 11.82 -20.98 6.75
C ASN A 21 12.93 -20.88 5.70
N THR A 22 13.42 -22.04 5.25
CA THR A 22 14.47 -22.13 4.22
C THR A 22 13.89 -22.76 2.98
N ALA A 23 13.84 -22.00 1.88
CA ALA A 23 13.34 -22.48 0.61
C ALA A 23 14.42 -22.38 -0.46
N HIS A 24 14.50 -23.38 -1.34
CA HIS A 24 15.43 -23.37 -2.48
C HIS A 24 15.04 -22.32 -3.53
N THR A 25 13.75 -21.96 -3.58
CA THR A 25 13.20 -20.94 -4.47
C THR A 25 12.11 -20.20 -3.72
N MET A 26 12.19 -18.87 -3.68
CA MET A 26 11.13 -18.00 -3.16
C MET A 26 10.48 -17.28 -4.33
N HIS A 27 9.21 -17.57 -4.58
CA HIS A 27 8.41 -16.77 -5.50
C HIS A 27 7.93 -15.51 -4.78
N ILE A 28 8.76 -14.46 -4.79
CA ILE A 28 8.36 -13.14 -4.29
C ILE A 28 7.51 -12.49 -5.37
N HIS A 29 6.19 -12.45 -5.16
CA HIS A 29 5.29 -11.68 -6.00
C HIS A 29 5.46 -10.20 -5.70
N TYR A 30 6.28 -9.51 -6.48
CA TYR A 30 6.35 -8.06 -6.47
C TYR A 30 5.06 -7.53 -7.09
N TYR A 31 4.12 -7.06 -6.25
CA TYR A 31 2.89 -6.45 -6.73
C TYR A 31 3.23 -5.14 -7.44
N ASN A 32 3.26 -5.19 -8.76
CA ASN A 32 3.18 -4.01 -9.60
C ASN A 32 1.77 -3.43 -9.44
N TYR A 33 1.66 -2.12 -9.26
CA TYR A 33 0.42 -1.38 -8.98
C TYR A 33 -0.64 -1.50 -10.11
N GLY A 34 -0.34 -2.25 -11.17
CA GLY A 34 -1.24 -2.56 -12.28
C GLY A 34 -2.00 -3.87 -12.07
N ASN A 35 -3.26 -3.75 -11.65
CA ASN A 35 -4.39 -4.64 -11.96
C ASN A 35 -4.06 -6.10 -12.31
N ARG A 36 -3.97 -7.00 -11.32
CA ARG A 36 -4.32 -8.41 -11.53
C ARG A 36 -5.00 -9.01 -10.31
N ALA A 37 -6.31 -9.23 -10.45
CA ALA A 37 -7.04 -10.18 -9.62
C ALA A 37 -6.42 -11.57 -9.81
N THR A 38 -5.78 -12.10 -8.77
CA THR A 38 -5.37 -13.50 -8.72
C THR A 38 -6.41 -14.23 -7.87
N SER A 39 -7.03 -15.26 -8.44
CA SER A 39 -8.18 -15.96 -7.87
C SER A 39 -7.81 -16.93 -6.73
N ASP A 40 -6.72 -16.69 -6.02
CA ASP A 40 -6.11 -17.66 -5.10
C ASP A 40 -6.38 -17.36 -3.63
N GLY A 41 -7.57 -16.83 -3.31
CA GLY A 41 -7.99 -16.55 -1.93
C GLY A 41 -7.13 -15.50 -1.19
N VAL A 42 -6.13 -14.91 -1.84
CA VAL A 42 -5.28 -13.87 -1.27
C VAL A 42 -6.10 -12.58 -1.18
N ILE A 43 -6.43 -12.18 0.06
CA ILE A 43 -7.05 -10.89 0.32
C ILE A 43 -6.05 -9.81 -0.14
N PRO A 44 -6.42 -8.95 -1.10
CA PRO A 44 -5.52 -7.90 -1.54
C PRO A 44 -5.23 -6.96 -0.37
N LEU A 45 -3.96 -6.61 -0.18
CA LEU A 45 -3.51 -5.68 0.87
C LEU A 45 -4.27 -4.35 0.81
N MET A 46 -4.72 -3.97 -0.39
CA MET A 46 -5.56 -2.81 -0.64
C MET A 46 -6.81 -3.26 -1.40
N PRO A 47 -8.02 -3.03 -0.89
CA PRO A 47 -9.23 -3.32 -1.65
C PRO A 47 -9.28 -2.42 -2.89
N ASN A 48 -9.85 -2.93 -3.99
CA ASN A 48 -10.02 -2.12 -5.18
C ASN A 48 -10.92 -0.89 -4.87
N PRO A 49 -10.67 0.25 -5.54
CA PRO A 49 -11.64 1.33 -5.60
C PRO A 49 -13.00 0.75 -6.04
N SER A 50 -14.05 1.06 -5.30
CA SER A 50 -15.39 0.61 -5.67
C SER A 50 -15.98 1.56 -6.72
N ASN A 51 -16.37 1.02 -7.88
CA ASN A 51 -17.14 1.77 -8.88
C ASN A 51 -18.51 2.24 -8.35
N ARG A 52 -18.97 1.70 -7.21
CA ARG A 52 -20.22 2.09 -6.54
C ARG A 52 -19.99 3.18 -5.49
N PHE A 53 -18.74 3.55 -5.21
CA PHE A 53 -18.43 4.64 -4.29
C PHE A 53 -18.68 5.98 -5.02
N THR A 54 -19.75 6.67 -4.63
CA THR A 54 -20.17 7.94 -5.23
C THR A 54 -20.23 9.05 -4.18
N GLY A 55 -20.28 10.30 -4.64
CA GLY A 55 -20.30 11.48 -3.77
C GLY A 55 -18.92 11.79 -3.14
N ARG A 56 -18.93 12.56 -2.04
CA ARG A 56 -17.70 13.04 -1.34
C ARG A 56 -16.72 13.80 -2.24
N THR A 57 -17.21 14.34 -3.35
CA THR A 57 -16.45 15.12 -4.34
C THR A 57 -15.76 16.32 -3.71
N GLU A 58 -16.38 16.99 -2.75
CA GLU A 58 -15.76 18.10 -2.02
C GLU A 58 -14.52 17.68 -1.23
N VAL A 59 -14.54 16.50 -0.60
CA VAL A 59 -13.41 15.97 0.16
C VAL A 59 -12.29 15.58 -0.78
N ILE A 60 -12.63 14.94 -1.90
CA ILE A 60 -11.67 14.58 -2.96
C ILE A 60 -11.04 15.86 -3.57
N ALA A 61 -11.82 16.90 -3.82
CA ALA A 61 -11.31 18.19 -4.31
C ALA A 61 -10.34 18.84 -3.32
N LYS A 62 -10.62 18.77 -2.01
CA LYS A 62 -9.70 19.25 -0.95
C LYS A 62 -8.39 18.46 -0.94
N LEU A 63 -8.45 17.13 -1.09
CA LEU A 63 -7.27 16.28 -1.20
C LEU A 63 -6.43 16.66 -2.43
N LYS A 64 -7.05 16.74 -3.61
CA LYS A 64 -6.40 17.14 -4.87
C LYS A 64 -5.70 18.48 -4.73
N LYS A 65 -6.39 19.49 -4.21
CA LYS A 65 -5.80 20.82 -3.97
C LYS A 65 -4.61 20.78 -3.00
N HIS A 66 -4.71 19.99 -1.93
CA HIS A 66 -3.64 19.88 -0.93
C HIS A 66 -2.37 19.24 -1.51
N PHE A 67 -2.54 18.17 -2.29
CA PHE A 67 -1.44 17.39 -2.86
C PHE A 67 -0.99 17.89 -4.24
N SER A 68 -1.64 18.90 -4.83
CA SER A 68 -1.18 19.53 -6.07
C SER A 68 0.26 20.05 -5.91
N MET A 69 1.10 19.79 -6.92
CA MET A 69 2.43 20.37 -7.01
C MET A 69 2.31 21.84 -7.43
N ASN A 70 2.64 22.76 -6.52
CA ASN A 70 2.92 24.14 -6.93
C ASN A 70 4.37 24.21 -7.39
N ARG A 71 4.63 24.77 -8.58
CA ARG A 71 6.00 24.99 -9.10
C ARG A 71 6.87 25.84 -8.16
N SER A 72 6.25 26.56 -7.23
CA SER A 72 6.89 27.42 -6.23
C SER A 72 7.10 26.73 -4.87
N ASP A 73 6.55 25.53 -4.66
CA ASP A 73 6.81 24.77 -3.43
C ASP A 73 8.24 24.22 -3.49
N PRO A 74 9.09 24.43 -2.46
CA PRO A 74 10.39 23.77 -2.39
C PRO A 74 10.13 22.27 -2.40
N GLY A 75 10.46 21.63 -3.53
CA GLY A 75 9.80 20.43 -4.07
C GLY A 75 9.80 19.15 -3.21
N TRP A 76 10.21 19.18 -1.95
CA TRP A 76 10.50 17.99 -1.14
C TRP A 76 9.91 17.97 0.27
N LYS A 77 8.99 18.88 0.63
CA LYS A 77 8.29 18.74 1.91
C LYS A 77 7.17 17.70 1.83
N ARG A 78 7.27 16.65 2.64
CA ARG A 78 6.22 15.64 2.81
C ARG A 78 4.93 16.30 3.31
N LYS A 79 3.85 16.16 2.55
CA LYS A 79 2.51 16.67 2.89
C LYS A 79 1.70 15.58 3.60
N PHE A 80 0.84 15.98 4.55
CA PHE A 80 -0.02 15.07 5.33
C PHE A 80 -1.46 15.60 5.35
N PHE A 81 -2.44 14.69 5.21
CA PHE A 81 -3.86 15.01 5.26
C PHE A 81 -4.60 14.06 6.21
N LEU A 82 -5.34 14.59 7.17
CA LEU A 82 -6.12 13.80 8.14
C LEU A 82 -7.57 13.63 7.66
N LEU A 83 -7.97 12.38 7.41
CA LEU A 83 -9.36 11.98 7.19
C LEU A 83 -9.92 11.33 8.47
N HIS A 84 -10.93 11.96 9.08
CA HIS A 84 -11.59 11.47 10.29
C HIS A 84 -13.11 11.32 10.11
N GLY A 85 -13.74 10.50 10.95
CA GLY A 85 -15.18 10.22 10.91
C GLY A 85 -15.51 8.83 11.41
N MET A 86 -16.81 8.53 11.55
CA MET A 86 -17.31 7.25 12.04
C MET A 86 -16.82 6.04 11.22
N GLY A 87 -16.88 4.85 11.81
CA GLY A 87 -16.64 3.59 11.09
C GLY A 87 -17.59 3.43 9.90
N GLY A 88 -17.15 2.76 8.83
CA GLY A 88 -18.00 2.48 7.67
C GLY A 88 -18.35 3.67 6.75
N VAL A 89 -18.04 4.91 7.13
CA VAL A 89 -18.38 6.12 6.32
C VAL A 89 -17.64 6.23 4.97
N GLY A 90 -16.72 5.30 4.69
CA GLY A 90 -16.01 5.24 3.42
C GLY A 90 -14.66 5.97 3.36
N LYS A 91 -14.02 6.29 4.50
CA LYS A 91 -12.69 6.96 4.53
C LYS A 91 -11.65 6.26 3.65
N THR A 92 -11.56 4.93 3.75
CA THR A 92 -10.66 4.13 2.89
C THR A 92 -11.03 4.27 1.42
N GLN A 93 -12.32 4.23 1.07
CA GLN A 93 -12.79 4.39 -0.31
C GLN A 93 -12.51 5.79 -0.86
N ILE A 94 -12.55 6.84 -0.03
CA ILE A 94 -12.13 8.20 -0.42
C ILE A 94 -10.64 8.20 -0.83
N CYS A 95 -9.76 7.58 -0.05
CA CYS A 95 -8.34 7.50 -0.39
C CYS A 95 -8.09 6.73 -1.69
N LEU A 96 -8.78 5.60 -1.87
CA LEU A 96 -8.67 4.78 -3.08
C LEU A 96 -9.15 5.55 -4.32
N LYS A 97 -10.29 6.23 -4.22
CA LYS A 97 -10.82 7.06 -5.29
C LYS A 97 -9.89 8.23 -5.63
N PHE A 98 -9.31 8.86 -4.61
CA PHE A 98 -8.33 9.92 -4.83
C PHE A 98 -7.08 9.43 -5.58
N ILE A 99 -6.53 8.27 -5.23
CA ILE A 99 -5.37 7.69 -5.93
C ILE A 99 -5.73 7.35 -7.37
N GLU A 100 -6.88 6.70 -7.58
CA GLU A 100 -7.41 6.39 -8.91
C GLU A 100 -7.48 7.67 -9.78
N GLU A 101 -8.12 8.72 -9.29
CA GLU A 101 -8.30 9.98 -10.04
C GLU A 101 -7.03 10.84 -10.21
N MET A 102 -5.95 10.54 -9.47
CA MET A 102 -4.64 11.21 -9.59
C MET A 102 -3.64 10.37 -10.38
N SER A 103 -3.93 9.08 -10.64
CA SER A 103 -3.06 8.19 -11.43
C SER A 103 -3.15 8.50 -12.93
N ASP A 104 -4.18 9.21 -13.37
CA ASP A 104 -4.37 9.67 -14.75
C ASP A 104 -3.56 10.96 -15.07
N TRP A 105 -2.68 11.42 -14.17
CA TRP A 105 -1.86 12.64 -14.31
C TRP A 105 -0.41 12.34 -14.66
#